data_AF-A0A370DGE9-F1
#
_entry.id   AF-A0A370DGE9-F1
#
_cell.length_a   1.000
_cell.length_b   1.000
_cell.length_c   1.000
_cell.angle_alpha   90.00
_cell.angle_beta   90.00
_cell.angle_gamma   90.00
#
_symmetry.space_group_name_H-M   'P 1'
#
loop_
_entity.id
_entity.type
_entity.pdbx_description
1 polymer ?
#
loop_
_entity_poly.entity_id
_entity_poly.type
_entity_poly.pdbx_seq_one_letter_code
_entity_poly.pdbx_strand_id
1 'polypeptide(L)'
;MSQTVDAWYVYILRCGDGTLYTGIAKDVAARVEKHNAGQGAKYTRGRLPVELLYTESVGPHGDALRREMEIKRMSAANKNKLVYSG
;
A
#
# COMPACT_ATOMS: atom_id res chain seq x y z
N MET A 1 2.29 -12.25 -28.34
CA MET A 1 2.96 -12.37 -27.03
C MET A 1 2.30 -11.41 -26.06
N SER A 2 1.44 -11.91 -25.16
CA SER A 2 0.84 -11.09 -24.10
C SER A 2 1.89 -10.83 -23.03
N GLN A 3 2.57 -9.70 -23.13
CA GLN A 3 3.40 -9.21 -22.03
C GLN A 3 2.43 -8.67 -20.97
N THR A 4 2.09 -9.49 -19.99
CA THR A 4 1.54 -8.98 -18.72
C THR A 4 2.66 -8.15 -18.10
N VAL A 5 2.62 -6.84 -18.33
CA VAL A 5 3.52 -5.91 -17.65
C VAL A 5 3.37 -6.19 -16.16
N ASP A 6 4.48 -6.52 -15.52
CA ASP A 6 4.55 -6.88 -14.11
C ASP A 6 4.27 -5.59 -13.32
N ALA A 7 2.98 -5.27 -13.19
CA ALA A 7 2.51 -4.01 -12.68
C ALA A 7 2.73 -3.96 -11.18
N TRP A 8 3.40 -2.93 -10.74
CA TRP A 8 3.51 -2.56 -9.35
C TRP A 8 2.29 -1.76 -8.95
N TYR A 9 1.84 -2.05 -7.75
CA TYR A 9 0.73 -1.39 -7.11
C TYR A 9 1.27 -0.59 -5.95
N VAL A 10 0.77 0.61 -5.76
CA VAL A 10 0.90 1.34 -4.52
C VAL A 10 -0.31 1.05 -3.64
N TYR A 11 -0.10 0.91 -2.35
CA TYR A 11 -1.17 0.64 -1.40
C TYR A 11 -0.99 1.41 -0.10
N ILE A 12 -2.12 1.68 0.56
CA ILE A 12 -2.17 2.31 1.87
C ILE A 12 -2.90 1.37 2.83
N LEU A 13 -2.26 1.03 3.93
CA LEU A 13 -2.82 0.26 5.03
C LEU A 13 -3.08 1.17 6.22
N ARG A 14 -4.19 0.93 6.92
CA ARG A 14 -4.41 1.42 8.28
C ARG A 14 -3.92 0.37 9.25
N CYS A 15 -2.95 0.72 10.08
CA CYS A 15 -2.54 -0.09 11.21
C CYS A 15 -3.55 0.05 12.36
N GLY A 16 -3.62 -0.94 13.25
CA GLY A 16 -4.53 -0.94 14.40
C GLY A 16 -4.33 0.23 15.37
N ASP A 17 -3.18 0.91 15.34
CA ASP A 17 -2.90 2.12 16.12
C ASP A 17 -3.37 3.42 15.42
N GLY A 18 -4.08 3.30 14.30
CA GLY A 18 -4.57 4.44 13.51
C GLY A 18 -3.51 5.07 12.61
N THR A 19 -2.28 4.56 12.60
CA THR A 19 -1.25 5.04 11.67
C THR A 19 -1.49 4.54 10.24
N LEU A 20 -1.08 5.33 9.26
CA LEU A 20 -1.14 4.97 7.85
C LEU A 20 0.23 4.48 7.39
N TYR A 21 0.25 3.30 6.79
CA TYR A 21 1.43 2.73 6.14
C TYR A 21 1.24 2.78 4.63
N THR A 22 2.19 3.37 3.92
CA THR A 22 2.19 3.38 2.45
C THR A 22 3.36 2.55 1.95
N GLY A 23 3.10 1.66 1.00
CA GLY A 23 4.12 0.84 0.36
C GLY A 23 3.75 0.47 -1.06
N ILE A 24 4.68 -0.19 -1.75
CA ILE A 24 4.47 -0.75 -3.08
C ILE A 24 4.63 -2.26 -3.06
N ALA A 25 3.82 -2.97 -3.86
CA ALA A 25 3.91 -4.41 -4.03
C ALA A 25 3.38 -4.81 -5.41
N LYS A 26 3.86 -5.93 -5.92
CA LYS A 26 3.30 -6.57 -7.12
C LYS A 26 1.98 -7.28 -6.83
N ASP A 27 1.85 -7.80 -5.62
CA ASP A 27 0.65 -8.48 -5.13
C ASP A 27 0.28 -7.92 -3.75
N VAL A 28 -0.66 -6.96 -3.73
CA VAL A 28 -1.08 -6.27 -2.51
C VAL A 28 -1.90 -7.20 -1.63
N ALA A 29 -2.81 -7.99 -2.21
CA ALA A 29 -3.68 -8.90 -1.48
C ALA A 29 -2.84 -9.93 -0.70
N ALA A 30 -1.96 -10.67 -1.37
CA ALA A 30 -1.08 -11.63 -0.72
C ALA A 30 -0.14 -10.97 0.30
N ARG A 31 0.24 -9.70 0.09
CA ARG A 31 1.06 -8.95 1.05
C ARG A 31 0.27 -8.61 2.31
N VAL A 32 -0.97 -8.11 2.17
CA VAL A 32 -1.88 -7.80 3.29
C VAL A 32 -2.23 -9.06 4.08
N GLU A 33 -2.52 -10.16 3.40
CA GLU A 33 -2.76 -11.46 4.05
C GLU A 33 -1.52 -11.92 4.84
N LYS A 34 -0.31 -11.79 4.27
CA LYS A 34 0.93 -12.09 5.00
C LYS A 34 1.12 -11.19 6.22
N HIS A 35 0.76 -9.91 6.13
CA HIS A 35 0.78 -9.00 7.27
C HIS A 35 -0.18 -9.45 8.36
N ASN A 36 -1.44 -9.73 8.02
CA ASN A 36 -2.47 -10.22 8.96
C ASN A 36 -2.17 -11.62 9.53
N ALA A 37 -1.49 -12.48 8.76
CA ALA A 37 -1.01 -13.78 9.23
C ALA A 37 0.24 -13.70 10.14
N GLY A 38 0.69 -12.48 10.49
CA GLY A 38 1.87 -12.28 11.34
C GLY A 38 3.19 -12.70 10.68
N GLN A 39 3.22 -12.84 9.36
CA GLN A 39 4.42 -13.16 8.55
C GLN A 39 4.94 -11.95 7.75
N GLY A 40 4.30 -10.79 7.92
CA GLY A 40 4.72 -9.53 7.30
C GLY A 40 5.92 -8.88 7.99
N ALA A 41 6.19 -7.63 7.64
CA ALA A 41 7.30 -6.86 8.20
C ALA A 41 7.26 -6.83 9.75
N LYS A 42 8.44 -6.88 10.38
CA LYS A 42 8.60 -6.86 11.85
C LYS A 42 7.82 -5.69 12.49
N TYR A 43 7.68 -4.58 11.77
CA TYR A 43 6.95 -3.36 12.19
C TYR A 43 5.42 -3.54 12.27
N THR A 44 4.81 -4.34 11.39
CA THR A 44 3.35 -4.59 11.35
C THR A 44 2.90 -5.72 12.27
N ARG A 45 3.83 -6.54 12.77
CA ARG A 45 3.54 -7.74 13.57
C ARG A 45 2.85 -7.45 14.92
N GLY A 46 2.98 -6.23 15.43
CA GLY A 46 2.34 -5.76 16.67
C GLY A 46 1.23 -4.72 16.47
N ARG A 47 0.81 -4.46 15.23
CA ARG A 47 -0.19 -3.41 14.90
C ARG A 47 -1.31 -3.96 14.01
N LEU A 48 -1.65 -5.22 14.26
CA LEU A 48 -2.75 -5.93 13.61
C LEU A 48 -4.08 -5.62 14.31
N PRO A 49 -5.21 -5.66 13.61
CA PRO A 49 -5.34 -5.91 12.17
C PRO A 49 -4.85 -4.73 11.33
N VAL A 50 -4.29 -5.02 10.15
CA VAL A 50 -4.05 -3.99 9.12
C VAL A 50 -5.20 -4.03 8.12
N GLU A 51 -5.78 -2.87 7.86
CA GLU A 51 -6.88 -2.71 6.92
C GLU A 51 -6.37 -2.08 5.62
N LEU A 52 -6.64 -2.71 4.48
CA LEU A 52 -6.33 -2.13 3.18
C LEU A 52 -7.32 -1.00 2.90
N LEU A 53 -6.82 0.22 2.91
CA LEU A 53 -7.61 1.43 2.66
C LEU A 53 -7.60 1.85 1.20
N TYR A 54 -6.50 1.60 0.49
CA TYR A 54 -6.33 2.06 -0.88
C TYR A 54 -5.36 1.18 -1.64
N THR A 55 -5.62 0.97 -2.92
CA THR A 55 -4.68 0.33 -3.86
C THR A 55 -4.82 0.94 -5.26
N GLU A 56 -3.70 1.19 -5.92
CA GLU A 56 -3.66 1.76 -7.28
C GLU A 56 -2.54 1.10 -8.09
N SER A 57 -2.86 0.68 -9.32
CA SER A 57 -1.89 0.13 -10.27
C SER A 57 -1.11 1.26 -10.93
N VAL A 58 0.22 1.26 -10.77
CA VAL A 58 1.08 2.36 -11.22
C VAL A 58 1.93 1.99 -12.44
N GLY A 59 2.03 0.71 -12.78
CA GLY A 59 2.84 0.23 -13.89
C GLY A 59 4.22 -0.24 -13.43
N PRO A 60 5.35 0.17 -14.04
CA PRO A 60 6.66 -0.36 -13.68
C PRO A 60 7.13 0.14 -12.31
N HIS A 61 8.15 -0.53 -11.75
CA HIS A 61 8.67 -0.25 -10.40
C HIS A 61 9.05 1.22 -10.17
N GLY A 62 9.61 1.88 -11.19
CA GLY A 62 10.03 3.27 -11.12
C GLY A 62 8.85 4.22 -10.85
N ASP A 63 7.74 4.05 -11.57
CA ASP A 63 6.52 4.83 -11.38
C ASP A 63 5.89 4.58 -10.01
N ALA A 64 5.89 3.32 -9.56
CA ALA A 64 5.40 2.98 -8.22
C ALA A 64 6.23 3.67 -7.11
N LEU A 65 7.55 3.73 -7.23
CA LEU A 65 8.40 4.47 -6.28
C LEU A 65 8.12 5.97 -6.30
N ARG A 66 7.93 6.57 -7.48
CA ARG A 66 7.58 8.00 -7.62
C ARG A 66 6.26 8.27 -6.92
N ARG A 67 5.25 7.45 -7.19
CA ARG A 67 3.93 7.56 -6.58
C ARG A 67 3.95 7.35 -5.07
N GLU A 68 4.73 6.39 -4.58
CA GLU A 68 4.92 6.18 -3.14
C GLU A 68 5.51 7.43 -2.47
N MET A 69 6.53 8.06 -3.09
CA MET A 69 7.11 9.30 -2.58
C MET A 69 6.13 10.47 -2.61
N GLU A 70 5.33 10.60 -3.66
CA GLU A 70 4.27 11.60 -3.75
C GLU A 70 3.26 11.43 -2.61
N ILE A 71 2.75 10.21 -2.42
CA ILE A 71 1.80 9.90 -1.35
C ILE A 71 2.45 10.14 0.02
N LYS A 72 3.71 9.74 0.23
CA LYS A 72 4.43 10.02 1.50
C LYS A 72 4.51 11.51 1.81
N ARG A 73 4.74 12.34 0.78
CA ARG A 73 4.79 13.82 0.87
C ARG A 73 3.43 14.50 0.98
N MET A 74 2.33 13.83 0.65
CA MET A 74 1.00 14.38 0.82
C MET A 74 0.67 14.65 2.29
N SER A 75 -0.05 15.75 2.52
CA SER A 75 -0.68 16.03 3.81
C SER A 75 -1.71 14.94 4.17
N ALA A 76 -2.01 14.79 5.46
CA ALA A 76 -3.02 13.84 5.92
C ALA A 76 -4.38 14.05 5.23
N ALA A 77 -4.76 15.30 4.95
CA ALA A 77 -5.98 15.64 4.21
C ALA A 77 -5.98 15.09 2.78
N ASN A 78 -4.85 15.19 2.06
CA ASN A 78 -4.72 14.67 0.71
C ASN A 78 -4.65 13.14 0.68
N LYS A 79 -4.00 12.51 1.66
CA LYS A 79 -4.03 11.05 1.85
C LYS A 79 -5.45 10.55 2.09
N ASN A 80 -6.20 11.23 2.95
CA ASN A 80 -7.60 10.91 3.20
C ASN A 80 -8.44 11.08 1.92
N LYS A 81 -8.23 12.14 1.14
CA LYS A 81 -8.90 12.24 -0.17
C LYS A 81 -8.55 11.06 -1.06
N LEU A 82 -7.30 10.63 -1.12
CA LEU A 82 -6.90 9.50 -1.94
C LEU A 82 -7.61 8.20 -1.51
N VAL A 83 -7.72 7.98 -0.20
CA VAL A 83 -8.36 6.80 0.40
C VAL A 83 -9.89 6.82 0.30
N TYR A 84 -10.51 7.98 0.53
CA TYR A 84 -11.97 8.12 0.69
C TYR A 84 -12.68 8.76 -0.53
N SER A 85 -11.97 9.08 -1.62
CA SER A 85 -12.61 9.57 -2.87
C SER A 85 -13.00 8.44 -3.83
N GLY A 86 -13.28 7.24 -3.30
CA GLY A 86 -13.83 6.10 -4.05
C GLY A 86 -15.26 5.82 -3.64
#